data_AF-A0A1G4KBD5-F1
#
_entry.id   AF-A0A1G4KBD5-F1
#
_cell.length_a   1.000
_cell.length_b   1.000
_cell.length_c   1.000
_cell.angle_alpha   90.00
_cell.angle_beta   90.00
_cell.angle_gamma   90.00
#
_symmetry.space_group_name_H-M   'P 1'
#
loop_
_entity.id
_entity.type
_entity.pdbx_description
1 polymer ?
#
loop_
_entity_poly.entity_id
_entity_poly.type
_entity_poly.pdbx_seq_one_letter_code
_entity_poly.pdbx_strand_id
1 'polypeptide(L)'
;MPQPEFIQERLKSLDSIDDLLLSTLLHASQAVGTMEELKRGNDNMKPQFENHTRSFYSSLEQATVALRHEIKHLDDSVGTRLLPINVNKKATGQDNDKLRDQFEVLGRELNDDGGR
;
A
#
# COMPACT_ATOMS: atom_id res chain seq x y z
N MET A 1 10.43 -0.08 -16.02
CA MET A 1 10.87 -1.28 -15.28
C MET A 1 9.71 -1.77 -14.43
N PRO A 2 9.33 -3.06 -14.50
CA PRO A 2 8.33 -3.60 -13.58
C PRO A 2 8.85 -3.49 -12.15
N GLN A 3 8.00 -3.01 -11.24
CA GLN A 3 8.36 -2.89 -9.82
C GLN A 3 8.61 -4.31 -9.26
N PRO A 4 9.60 -4.48 -8.35
CA PRO A 4 9.88 -5.77 -7.71
C PRO A 4 8.60 -6.39 -7.13
N GLU A 5 8.38 -7.71 -7.32
CA GLU A 5 7.17 -8.42 -6.88
C GLU A 5 6.87 -8.21 -5.38
N PHE A 6 7.92 -8.17 -4.56
CA PHE A 6 7.82 -7.87 -3.13
C PHE A 6 7.15 -6.52 -2.84
N ILE A 7 7.45 -5.48 -3.62
CA ILE A 7 6.85 -4.15 -3.45
C ILE A 7 5.37 -4.18 -3.86
N GLN A 8 5.00 -4.98 -4.86
CA GLN A 8 3.61 -5.13 -5.26
C GLN A 8 2.77 -5.87 -4.21
N GLU A 9 3.31 -6.91 -3.57
CA GLU A 9 2.63 -7.59 -2.47
C GLU A 9 2.42 -6.66 -1.27
N ARG A 10 3.41 -5.82 -0.96
CA ARG A 10 3.31 -4.80 0.10
C ARG A 10 2.28 -3.72 -0.24
N LEU A 11 2.25 -3.24 -1.49
CA LEU A 11 1.24 -2.30 -1.96
C LEU A 11 -0.18 -2.90 -1.86
N LYS A 12 -0.35 -4.18 -2.20
CA LYS A 12 -1.63 -4.89 -2.01
C LYS A 12 -2.00 -5.04 -0.53
N SER A 13 -1.02 -5.28 0.34
CA SER A 13 -1.22 -5.28 1.79
C SER A 13 -1.73 -3.91 2.27
N LEU A 14 -1.11 -2.82 1.81
CA LEU A 14 -1.57 -1.46 2.10
C LEU A 14 -3.01 -1.22 1.63
N ASP A 15 -3.32 -1.61 0.39
CA ASP A 15 -4.66 -1.45 -0.20
C ASP A 15 -5.72 -2.20 0.62
N SER A 16 -5.39 -3.41 1.08
CA SER A 16 -6.29 -4.18 1.96
C SER A 16 -6.51 -3.55 3.34
N ILE A 17 -5.53 -2.79 3.85
CA ILE A 17 -5.68 -2.03 5.09
C ILE A 17 -6.62 -0.84 4.87
N ASP A 18 -6.52 -0.16 3.72
CA ASP A 18 -7.41 0.95 3.37
C ASP A 18 -8.87 0.48 3.25
N ASP A 19 -9.11 -0.68 2.62
CA ASP A 19 -10.43 -1.32 2.60
C ASP A 19 -10.95 -1.63 4.02
N LEU A 20 -10.07 -2.06 4.92
CA LEU A 20 -10.42 -2.35 6.31
C LEU A 20 -10.77 -1.06 7.08
N LEU A 21 -10.10 0.05 6.80
CA LEU A 21 -10.45 1.37 7.35
C LEU A 21 -11.80 1.86 6.82
N LEU A 22 -12.12 1.65 5.54
CA LEU A 22 -13.44 1.94 4.98
C LEU A 22 -14.53 1.12 5.67
N SER A 23 -14.28 -0.17 5.91
CA SER A 23 -15.21 -1.04 6.64
C SER A 23 -15.45 -0.56 8.09
N THR A 24 -14.39 -0.08 8.73
CA THR A 24 -14.46 0.51 10.08
C THR A 24 -15.35 1.75 10.07
N LEU A 25 -15.18 2.63 9.08
CA LEU A 25 -15.99 3.83 8.94
C LEU A 25 -17.47 3.51 8.66
N LEU A 26 -17.74 2.45 7.89
CA LEU A 26 -19.10 1.95 7.66
C LEU A 26 -19.73 1.43 8.96
N HIS A 27 -19.01 0.65 9.76
CA HIS A 27 -19.49 0.16 11.05
C HIS A 27 -19.76 1.31 12.04
N ALA A 28 -18.95 2.37 12.03
CA ALA A 28 -19.21 3.57 12.81
C ALA A 28 -20.51 4.26 12.39
N SER A 29 -20.74 4.41 11.08
CA SER A 29 -21.97 5.00 10.55
C SER A 29 -23.21 4.18 10.95
N GLN A 30 -23.13 2.85 10.86
CA GLN A 30 -24.19 1.93 11.28
C GLN A 30 -24.43 1.98 12.81
N ALA A 31 -23.36 2.09 13.60
CA ALA A 31 -23.48 2.27 15.06
C ALA A 31 -24.19 3.59 15.41
N VAL A 32 -23.89 4.69 14.72
CA VAL A 32 -24.58 5.97 14.93
C VAL A 32 -26.06 5.88 14.52
N GLY A 33 -26.36 5.27 13.36
CA GLY A 33 -27.75 5.09 12.91
C GLY A 33 -28.58 4.23 13.86
N THR A 34 -28.02 3.11 14.33
CA THR A 34 -28.68 2.25 15.33
C THR A 34 -28.80 2.94 16.70
N MET A 35 -27.87 3.81 17.08
CA MET A 35 -27.97 4.63 18.29
C MET A 35 -29.09 5.67 18.20
N GLU A 36 -29.35 6.26 17.02
CA GLU A 36 -30.49 7.16 16.80
C GLU A 36 -31.83 6.42 16.94
N GLU A 37 -31.93 5.20 16.40
CA GLU A 37 -33.14 4.38 16.56
C GLU A 37 -33.35 3.90 18.01
N LEU A 38 -32.26 3.60 18.72
CA LEU A 38 -32.31 3.29 20.14
C LEU A 38 -32.85 4.48 20.96
N LYS A 39 -32.37 5.70 20.67
CA LYS A 39 -32.86 6.94 21.31
C LYS A 39 -34.33 7.23 20.99
N ARG A 40 -34.84 6.76 19.86
CA ARG A 40 -36.27 6.86 19.48
C ARG A 40 -37.16 5.84 20.22
N GLY A 41 -36.59 5.00 21.09
CA GLY A 41 -37.33 4.07 21.95
C GLY A 41 -37.44 2.64 21.39
N ASN A 42 -36.67 2.29 20.35
CA ASN A 42 -36.65 0.94 19.81
C ASN A 42 -35.51 0.12 20.46
N ASP A 43 -35.78 -0.45 21.65
CA ASP A 43 -34.81 -1.26 22.40
C ASP A 43 -34.37 -2.55 21.67
N ASN A 44 -35.09 -2.97 20.62
CA ASN A 44 -34.74 -4.13 19.81
C ASN A 44 -33.43 -3.93 19.00
N MET A 45 -32.98 -2.69 18.82
CA MET A 45 -31.73 -2.37 18.10
C MET A 45 -30.48 -2.40 18.98
N LYS A 46 -30.64 -2.56 20.29
CA LYS A 46 -29.54 -2.65 21.26
C LYS A 46 -28.48 -3.73 20.93
N PRO A 47 -28.85 -4.98 20.57
CA PRO A 47 -27.87 -5.99 20.17
C PRO A 47 -27.17 -5.64 18.85
N GLN A 48 -27.85 -4.95 17.93
CA GLN A 48 -27.24 -4.51 16.66
C GLN A 48 -26.23 -3.39 16.91
N PHE A 49 -26.57 -2.43 17.76
CA PHE A 49 -25.63 -1.38 18.20
C PHE A 49 -24.39 -1.95 18.87
N GLU A 50 -24.56 -2.92 19.79
CA GLU A 50 -23.43 -3.56 20.47
C GLU A 50 -22.54 -4.30 19.46
N ASN A 51 -23.14 -5.03 18.51
CA ASN A 51 -22.40 -5.72 17.46
C ASN A 51 -21.65 -4.75 16.54
N HIS A 52 -22.29 -3.69 16.06
CA HIS A 52 -21.63 -2.69 15.20
C HIS A 52 -20.51 -1.96 15.92
N THR A 53 -20.70 -1.65 17.20
CA THR A 53 -19.69 -1.00 18.04
C THR A 53 -18.51 -1.94 18.31
N ARG A 54 -18.78 -3.21 18.61
CA ARG A 54 -17.74 -4.24 18.79
C ARG A 54 -16.95 -4.45 17.50
N SER A 55 -17.63 -4.57 16.37
CA SER A 55 -17.00 -4.70 15.05
C SER A 55 -16.16 -3.46 14.71
N PHE A 56 -16.64 -2.25 15.03
CA PHE A 56 -15.87 -1.03 14.86
C PHE A 56 -14.53 -1.07 15.62
N TYR A 57 -14.56 -1.38 16.92
CA TYR A 57 -13.34 -1.46 17.73
C TYR A 57 -12.41 -2.59 17.27
N SER A 58 -12.96 -3.75 16.91
CA SER A 58 -12.18 -4.88 16.41
C SER A 58 -11.50 -4.57 15.08
N SER A 59 -12.21 -3.96 14.13
CA SER A 59 -11.64 -3.58 12.83
C SER A 59 -10.59 -2.48 13.00
N LEU A 60 -10.81 -1.51 13.90
CA LEU A 60 -9.82 -0.48 14.21
C LEU A 60 -8.54 -1.07 14.82
N GLU A 61 -8.68 -2.02 15.75
CA GLU A 61 -7.53 -2.73 16.32
C GLU A 61 -6.74 -3.47 15.23
N GLN A 62 -7.44 -4.23 14.38
CA GLN A 62 -6.80 -4.96 13.27
C GLN A 62 -6.10 -4.00 12.30
N ALA A 63 -6.73 -2.89 11.90
CA ALA A 63 -6.14 -1.89 11.02
C ALA A 63 -4.88 -1.26 11.63
N THR A 64 -4.95 -0.87 12.91
CA THR A 64 -3.80 -0.22 13.59
C THR A 64 -2.64 -1.19 13.81
N VAL A 65 -2.92 -2.46 14.10
CA VAL A 65 -1.91 -3.51 14.19
C VAL A 65 -1.30 -3.80 12.82
N ALA A 66 -2.11 -3.92 11.77
CA ALA A 66 -1.64 -4.15 10.40
C ALA A 66 -0.73 -3.00 9.91
N LEU A 67 -1.14 -1.75 10.11
CA LEU A 67 -0.31 -0.56 9.81
C LEU A 67 1.01 -0.57 10.58
N ARG A 68 0.99 -0.95 11.85
CA ARG A 68 2.22 -1.04 12.66
C ARG A 68 3.18 -2.10 12.11
N HIS A 69 2.68 -3.26 11.71
CA HIS A 69 3.49 -4.29 11.06
C HIS A 69 4.01 -3.79 9.72
N GLU A 70 3.18 -3.09 8.96
CA GLU A 70 3.53 -2.52 7.66
C GLU A 70 4.69 -1.51 7.76
N ILE A 71 4.63 -0.60 8.74
CA ILE A 71 5.70 0.36 9.07
C ILE A 71 6.97 -0.38 9.50
N LYS A 72 6.85 -1.39 10.37
CA LYS A 72 8.01 -2.18 10.82
C LYS A 72 8.70 -2.88 9.65
N HIS A 73 7.94 -3.50 8.76
CA HIS A 73 8.46 -4.11 7.55
C HIS A 73 9.10 -3.08 6.61
N LEU A 74 8.59 -1.85 6.57
CA LEU A 74 9.17 -0.77 5.78
C LEU A 74 10.51 -0.31 6.39
N ASP A 75 10.59 -0.17 7.71
CA ASP A 75 11.84 0.12 8.44
C ASP A 75 12.89 -1.00 8.25
N ASP A 76 12.48 -2.27 8.37
CA ASP A 76 13.35 -3.42 8.15
C ASP A 76 13.87 -3.46 6.69
N SER A 77 13.02 -3.10 5.71
CA SER A 77 13.36 -3.07 4.28
C SER A 77 14.24 -1.87 3.88
N VAL A 78 14.11 -0.74 4.59
CA VAL A 78 15.02 0.42 4.48
C VAL A 78 16.40 0.06 5.04
N GLY A 79 16.46 -0.72 6.13
CA GLY A 79 17.71 -1.22 6.70
C GLY A 79 18.46 -2.24 5.84
N THR A 80 17.77 -2.99 4.98
CA THR A 80 18.32 -4.14 4.21
C THR A 80 18.54 -3.90 2.71
N ARG A 81 18.55 -2.65 2.23
CA ARG A 81 18.91 -2.25 0.84
C ARG A 81 17.90 -2.62 -0.28
N LEU A 82 16.58 -2.56 -0.03
CA LEU A 82 15.59 -2.74 -1.12
C LEU A 82 14.82 -1.48 -1.50
N LEU A 83 14.79 -0.47 -0.65
CA LEU A 83 14.30 0.86 -0.99
C LEU A 83 15.48 1.84 -0.97
N PRO A 84 15.64 2.69 -2.01
CA PRO A 84 16.59 3.78 -1.93
C PRO A 84 16.34 4.55 -0.63
N ILE A 85 17.41 4.81 0.12
CA ILE A 85 17.43 5.73 1.26
C ILE A 85 16.58 6.96 0.88
N ASN A 86 15.87 7.53 1.85
CA ASN A 86 14.90 8.63 1.78
C ASN A 86 15.40 9.90 1.02
N VAL A 87 15.76 9.75 -0.24
CA VAL A 87 16.22 10.79 -1.15
C VAL A 87 15.28 10.77 -2.34
N ASN A 88 14.59 11.90 -2.46
CA ASN A 88 13.79 12.36 -3.59
C ASN A 88 13.96 11.54 -4.87
N LYS A 89 12.83 11.15 -5.46
CA LYS A 89 12.66 10.47 -6.76
C LYS A 89 13.58 11.11 -7.83
N LYS A 90 14.85 10.72 -7.89
CA LYS A 90 15.81 11.18 -8.90
C LYS A 90 15.50 10.46 -10.21
N ALA A 91 15.80 11.12 -11.32
CA ALA A 91 15.57 10.61 -12.67
C ALA A 91 16.46 9.39 -12.97
N THR A 92 16.04 8.21 -12.56
CA THR A 92 16.73 6.92 -12.79
C THR A 92 16.75 6.48 -14.27
N GLY A 93 16.16 7.26 -15.18
CA GLY A 93 16.13 6.98 -16.61
C GLY A 93 17.39 7.45 -17.36
N GLN A 94 18.00 8.55 -16.93
CA GLN A 94 19.04 9.22 -17.72
C GLN A 94 20.30 8.36 -17.95
N ASP A 95 20.68 7.56 -16.95
CA ASP A 95 21.89 6.73 -17.04
C ASP A 95 21.68 5.54 -17.97
N ASN A 96 20.50 4.92 -17.93
CA ASN A 96 20.18 3.79 -18.81
C ASN A 96 20.01 4.23 -20.25
N ASP A 97 19.40 5.39 -20.50
CA ASP A 97 19.22 5.92 -21.85
C ASP A 97 20.58 6.21 -22.51
N LYS A 98 21.50 6.86 -21.78
CA LYS A 98 22.87 7.11 -22.28
C LYS A 98 23.67 5.83 -22.53
N LEU A 99 23.57 4.83 -21.64
CA LEU A 99 24.23 3.55 -21.83
C LEU A 99 23.70 2.82 -23.06
N ARG A 100 22.39 2.88 -23.29
CA ARG A 100 21.73 2.25 -24.42
C ARG A 100 22.14 2.91 -25.74
N ASP A 101 22.23 4.25 -25.76
CA ASP A 101 22.75 5.00 -26.91
C ASP A 101 24.20 4.62 -27.22
N GLN A 102 25.05 4.47 -26.20
CA GLN A 102 26.45 4.04 -26.38
C GLN A 102 26.55 2.59 -26.90
N PHE A 103 25.72 1.68 -26.40
CA PHE A 103 25.65 0.31 -26.91
C PHE A 103 25.17 0.26 -28.36
N GLU A 104 24.24 1.14 -28.75
CA GLU A 104 23.76 1.23 -30.12
C GLU A 104 24.83 1.76 -31.08
N VAL A 105 25.61 2.76 -30.66
CA VAL A 105 26.78 3.25 -31.42
C VAL A 105 27.84 2.15 -31.56
N LEU A 106 28.21 1.49 -30.46
CA LEU A 106 29.15 0.37 -30.48
C LEU A 106 28.68 -0.77 -31.40
N GLY A 107 27.39 -1.11 -31.37
CA GLY A 107 26.81 -2.13 -32.23
C GLY A 107 26.82 -1.75 -33.72
N ARG A 108 26.79 -0.47 -34.06
CA ARG A 108 26.92 -0.01 -35.45
C ARG A 108 28.36 -0.13 -35.93
N GLU A 109 29.34 0.33 -35.14
CA GLU A 109 30.76 0.25 -35.47
C GLU A 109 31.25 -1.20 -35.62
N LEU A 110 30.83 -2.10 -34.72
CA LEU A 110 31.16 -3.53 -34.78
C LEU A 110 30.58 -4.24 -36.02
N ASN A 111 29.45 -3.75 -36.56
CA ASN A 111 28.85 -4.31 -37.77
C ASN A 111 29.46 -3.71 -39.06
N ASP A 112 30.03 -2.51 -38.99
CA ASP A 112 30.68 -1.85 -40.14
C ASP A 112 32.12 -2.37 -40.35
N ASP A 113 32.81 -2.75 -39.26
CA ASP A 113 34.19 -3.28 -39.30
C ASP A 113 34.28 -4.79 -39.60
N GLY A 114 33.16 -5.53 -39.50
CA GLY A 114 33.05 -6.95 -39.87
C GLY A 114 32.72 -7.22 -41.35
N GLY A 115 32.57 -6.15 -42.15
CA GLY A 115 32.14 -6.19 -43.55
C GLY A 115 33.22 -5.81 -44.57
N ARG A 116 34.51 -5.96 -44.24
CA ARG A 116 35.64 -5.82 -45.18
C ARG A 116 36.55 -7.02 -45.19
#